data_AF-A0A522VCH5-F1
#
_entry.id   AF-A0A522VCH5-F1
#
_cell.length_a   1.000
_cell.length_b   1.000
_cell.length_c   1.000
_cell.angle_alpha   90.00
_cell.angle_beta   90.00
_cell.angle_gamma   90.00
#
_symmetry.space_group_name_H-M   'P 1'
#
loop_
_entity.id
_entity.type
_entity.pdbx_description
1 polymer ?
#
loop_
_entity_poly.entity_id
_entity_poly.type
_entity_poly.pdbx_seq_one_letter_code
_entity_poly.pdbx_strand_id
1 'polypeptide(L)'
;MSALPVTEADLQAFVDGRLPESRRAEIEGFLAARPEEAARLTAYRSQGEQLRAAFASVLDEPVPERVTRSLHPRRMRVLRMAAAFALTALGGVLGWQLHGVFAERTAPPQALAPLAYDAAVAHATYSPEVRHPVEVGADQETHLVAWLSKRLGARVRAPNLESVGYSLMGGRLLPGEQGIPGSITPTAQFMYQSKQGTRVTLYVRTGVHEQNETAFRYAREGNVGVFYWIDRSFGYALSSADIGKDELLKVANAAYAQLNP
;
A
#
# COMPACT_ATOMS: atom_id res chain seq x y z
N MET A 1 3.45 11.09 81.32
CA MET A 1 3.73 10.46 80.01
C MET A 1 4.64 9.29 80.29
N SER A 2 4.19 8.06 80.09
CA SER A 2 5.03 6.87 80.37
C SER A 2 6.16 6.81 79.36
N ALA A 3 7.41 6.83 79.85
CA ALA A 3 8.58 6.69 79.01
C ALA A 3 8.53 5.34 78.27
N LEU A 4 8.62 5.37 76.94
CA LEU A 4 8.74 4.16 76.15
C LEU A 4 10.05 3.46 76.52
N PRO A 5 10.05 2.12 76.70
CA PRO A 5 11.26 1.39 77.04
C PRO A 5 12.36 1.67 76.01
N VAL A 6 13.59 1.86 76.47
CA VAL A 6 14.74 2.04 75.59
C VAL A 6 14.99 0.73 74.86
N THR A 7 15.01 0.78 73.54
CA THR A 7 15.23 -0.40 72.67
C THR A 7 16.65 -0.40 72.09
N GLU A 8 17.12 -1.54 71.60
CA GLU A 8 18.41 -1.61 70.88
C GLU A 8 18.42 -0.70 69.65
N ALA A 9 17.28 -0.55 68.96
CA ALA A 9 17.15 0.37 67.83
C ALA A 9 17.38 1.84 68.22
N ASP A 10 16.93 2.24 69.41
CA ASP A 10 17.18 3.57 69.95
C ASP A 10 18.68 3.80 70.23
N LEU A 11 19.37 2.79 70.76
CA LEU A 11 20.81 2.85 71.04
C LEU A 11 21.63 2.95 69.75
N GLN A 12 21.28 2.20 68.71
CA GLN A 12 21.93 2.30 67.40
C GLN A 12 21.66 3.66 66.74
N ALA A 13 20.42 4.16 66.81
CA ALA A 13 20.09 5.50 66.33
C ALA A 13 20.84 6.61 67.09
N PHE A 14 21.15 6.41 68.39
CA PHE A 14 22.00 7.30 69.18
C PHE A 14 23.47 7.26 68.74
N VAL A 15 23.99 6.10 68.38
CA VAL A 15 25.34 5.93 67.80
C VAL A 15 25.43 6.66 66.46
N ASP A 16 24.40 6.51 65.61
CA ASP A 16 24.33 7.12 64.27
C ASP A 16 23.96 8.61 64.27
N GLY A 17 23.64 9.21 65.42
CA GLY A 17 23.20 10.60 65.52
C GLY A 17 21.82 10.88 64.91
N ARG A 18 21.00 9.85 64.71
CA ARG A 18 19.68 9.92 64.03
C ARG A 18 18.49 10.05 64.97
N LEU A 19 18.73 10.27 66.26
CA LEU A 19 17.66 10.46 67.23
C LEU A 19 17.14 11.91 67.31
N PRO A 20 15.81 12.10 67.46
CA PRO A 20 15.23 13.36 67.87
C PRO A 20 15.78 13.83 69.22
N GLU A 21 15.89 15.16 69.39
CA GLU A 21 16.47 15.79 70.58
C GLU A 21 15.74 15.43 71.88
N SER A 22 14.42 15.27 71.83
CA SER A 22 13.60 14.83 72.98
C SER A 22 13.95 13.43 73.47
N ARG A 23 14.26 12.49 72.57
CA ARG A 23 14.60 11.10 72.91
C ARG A 23 16.07 10.94 73.32
N ARG A 24 16.93 11.86 72.88
CA ARG A 24 18.36 11.88 73.22
C ARG A 24 18.58 12.04 74.74
N ALA A 25 17.89 12.99 75.37
CA ALA A 25 18.00 13.23 76.81
C ALA A 25 17.58 12.01 77.65
N GLU A 26 16.55 11.28 77.20
CA GLU A 26 16.09 10.04 77.86
C GLU A 26 17.15 8.93 77.77
N ILE A 27 17.85 8.82 76.64
CA ILE A 27 18.90 7.82 76.43
C ILE A 27 20.18 8.20 77.17
N GLU A 28 20.53 9.49 77.24
CA GLU A 28 21.65 9.96 78.05
C GLU A 28 21.43 9.65 79.53
N GLY A 29 20.21 9.83 80.04
CA GLY A 29 19.83 9.39 81.39
C GLY A 29 19.91 7.87 81.57
N PHE A 30 19.47 7.09 80.57
CA PHE A 30 19.59 5.62 80.57
C PHE A 30 21.04 5.14 80.59
N LEU A 31 21.94 5.81 79.86
CA LEU A 31 23.36 5.49 79.78
C LEU A 31 24.13 5.92 81.03
N ALA A 32 23.74 7.02 81.67
CA ALA A 32 24.32 7.45 82.96
C ALA A 32 24.10 6.40 84.06
N ALA A 33 22.99 5.66 84.01
CA ALA A 33 22.68 4.57 84.94
C ALA A 33 23.33 3.21 84.55
N ARG A 34 23.95 3.10 83.37
CA ARG A 34 24.51 1.85 82.82
C ARG A 34 25.87 2.09 82.14
N PRO A 35 26.98 2.15 82.91
CA PRO A 35 28.29 2.47 82.37
C PRO A 35 28.81 1.43 81.34
N GLU A 36 28.42 0.17 81.47
CA GLU A 36 28.79 -0.89 80.51
C GLU A 36 28.18 -0.64 79.12
N GLU A 37 26.91 -0.22 79.05
CA GLU A 37 26.25 0.14 77.79
C GLU A 37 26.84 1.42 77.20
N ALA A 38 27.18 2.40 78.03
CA ALA A 38 27.86 3.61 77.58
C ALA A 38 29.24 3.30 76.95
N ALA A 39 30.00 2.38 77.55
CA ALA A 39 31.28 1.93 77.01
C ALA A 39 31.12 1.20 75.67
N ARG A 40 30.11 0.31 75.57
CA ARG A 40 29.76 -0.40 74.32
C ARG A 40 29.40 0.56 73.19
N LEU A 41 28.53 1.54 73.44
CA LEU A 41 28.14 2.54 72.43
C LEU A 41 29.30 3.44 72.01
N THR A 42 30.21 3.75 72.94
CA THR A 42 31.45 4.48 72.62
C THR A 42 32.35 3.67 71.69
N ALA A 43 32.46 2.35 71.90
CA ALA A 43 33.19 1.46 71.01
C ALA A 43 32.53 1.38 69.61
N TYR A 44 31.20 1.38 69.51
CA TYR A 44 30.52 1.42 68.21
C TYR A 44 30.78 2.73 67.46
N ARG A 45 30.78 3.87 68.17
CA ARG A 45 31.14 5.16 67.56
C ARG A 45 32.56 5.15 67.02
N SER A 46 33.53 4.67 67.79
CA SER A 46 34.93 4.62 67.35
C SER A 46 35.14 3.68 66.15
N GLN A 47 34.44 2.54 66.11
CA GLN A 47 34.44 1.65 64.94
C GLN A 47 33.85 2.35 63.71
N GLY A 48 32.73 3.07 63.85
CA GLY A 48 32.12 3.84 62.77
C GLY A 48 33.04 4.94 62.25
N GLU A 49 33.79 5.61 63.12
CA GLU A 49 34.80 6.59 62.75
C GLU A 49 35.98 5.96 62.00
N GLN A 50 36.49 4.81 62.46
CA GLN A 50 37.56 4.07 61.80
C GLN A 50 37.15 3.62 60.39
N LEU A 51 35.93 3.10 60.22
CA LEU A 51 35.40 2.72 58.91
C LEU A 51 35.26 3.95 58.00
N ARG A 52 34.73 5.06 58.52
CA ARG A 52 34.60 6.29 57.74
C ARG A 52 35.96 6.83 57.30
N ALA A 53 36.98 6.76 58.17
CA ALA A 53 38.34 7.14 57.84
C ALA A 53 38.96 6.20 56.79
N ALA A 54 38.78 4.88 56.93
CA ALA A 54 39.31 3.87 56.01
C ALA A 54 38.76 4.02 54.58
N PHE A 55 37.50 4.45 54.44
CA PHE A 55 36.84 4.65 53.16
C PHE A 55 36.72 6.12 52.72
N ALA A 56 37.39 7.05 53.42
CA ALA A 56 37.32 8.48 53.09
C ALA A 56 37.79 8.76 51.66
N SER A 57 38.84 8.07 51.19
CA SER A 57 39.40 8.23 49.84
C SER A 57 38.46 7.78 48.72
N VAL A 58 37.51 6.88 49.00
CA VAL A 58 36.53 6.42 48.00
C VAL A 58 35.56 7.54 47.62
N LEU A 59 35.33 8.52 48.51
CA LEU A 59 34.48 9.68 48.22
C LEU A 59 35.10 10.61 47.18
N ASP A 60 36.42 10.59 47.03
CA ASP A 60 37.16 11.40 46.07
C ASP A 60 37.35 10.68 44.71
N GLU A 61 36.96 9.40 44.62
CA GLU A 61 37.04 8.67 43.35
C GLU A 61 36.04 9.22 42.32
N PRO A 62 36.46 9.36 41.05
CA PRO A 62 35.56 9.81 39.99
C PRO A 62 34.41 8.81 39.82
N VAL A 63 33.17 9.34 39.76
CA VAL A 63 31.98 8.52 39.57
C VAL A 63 32.11 7.69 38.29
N PRO A 64 32.01 6.35 38.35
CA PRO A 64 32.17 5.50 37.17
C PRO A 64 31.18 5.84 36.05
N GLU A 65 31.66 5.89 34.81
CA GLU A 65 30.85 6.24 33.64
C GLU A 65 29.60 5.35 33.44
N ARG A 66 29.63 4.11 33.94
CA ARG A 66 28.48 3.20 33.90
C ARG A 66 27.28 3.75 34.67
N VAL A 67 27.51 4.50 35.75
CA VAL A 67 26.46 5.10 36.59
C VAL A 67 25.91 6.37 35.94
N THR A 68 26.76 7.16 35.29
CA THR A 68 26.35 8.38 34.58
C THR A 68 25.64 8.09 33.26
N ARG A 69 26.00 7.00 32.55
CA ARG A 69 25.25 6.54 31.37
C ARG A 69 23.82 6.12 31.68
N SER A 70 23.50 5.65 32.88
CA SER A 70 22.10 5.35 33.24
C SER A 70 21.24 6.61 33.42
N LEU A 71 21.85 7.79 33.55
CA LEU A 71 21.18 9.07 33.76
C LEU A 71 20.85 9.80 32.45
N HIS A 72 20.76 9.10 31.31
CA HIS A 72 20.32 9.73 30.06
C HIS A 72 18.98 10.44 30.28
N PRO A 73 18.87 11.74 29.93
CA PRO A 73 17.68 12.52 30.22
C PRO A 73 16.50 11.91 29.46
N ARG A 74 15.52 11.40 30.21
CA ARG A 74 14.24 10.82 29.71
C ARG A 74 13.56 11.72 28.68
N ARG A 75 13.79 13.05 28.78
CA ARG A 75 13.37 14.09 27.84
C ARG A 75 13.82 13.85 26.39
N MET A 76 15.05 13.38 26.17
CA MET A 76 15.57 13.11 24.82
C MET A 76 14.89 11.90 24.18
N ARG A 77 14.47 10.91 24.98
CA ARG A 77 13.71 9.75 24.49
C ARG A 77 12.29 10.14 24.08
N VAL A 78 11.62 10.98 24.89
CA VAL A 78 10.28 11.51 24.57
C VAL A 78 10.33 12.41 23.32
N LEU A 79 11.34 13.28 23.21
CA LEU A 79 11.51 14.15 22.05
C LEU A 79 11.74 13.35 20.75
N ARG A 80 12.55 12.28 20.80
CA ARG A 80 12.77 11.37 19.66
C ARG A 80 11.51 10.63 19.26
N MET A 81 10.70 10.17 20.22
CA MET A 81 9.42 9.54 19.92
C MET A 81 8.44 10.53 19.29
N ALA A 82 8.34 11.75 19.83
CA ALA A 82 7.49 12.80 19.27
C ALA A 82 7.91 13.17 17.84
N ALA A 83 9.21 13.28 17.57
CA ALA A 83 9.75 13.52 16.23
C ALA A 83 9.43 12.37 15.26
N ALA A 84 9.53 11.11 15.71
CA ALA A 84 9.17 9.94 14.89
C ALA A 84 7.67 9.96 14.52
N PHE A 85 6.79 10.22 15.49
CA PHE A 85 5.35 10.34 15.21
C PHE A 85 5.03 11.50 14.28
N ALA A 86 5.68 12.66 14.46
CA ALA A 86 5.50 13.82 13.60
C ALA A 86 5.94 13.53 12.15
N LEU A 87 7.09 12.87 11.96
CA LEU A 87 7.58 12.48 10.64
C LEU A 87 6.65 11.46 9.96
N THR A 88 6.15 10.47 10.70
CA THR A 88 5.20 9.48 10.15
C THR A 88 3.86 10.13 9.78
N ALA A 89 3.33 11.01 10.64
CA ALA A 89 2.09 11.72 10.36
C ALA A 89 2.25 12.65 9.15
N LEU A 90 3.36 13.39 9.06
CA LEU A 90 3.67 14.24 7.92
C LEU A 90 3.85 13.43 6.64
N GLY A 91 4.54 12.29 6.70
CA GLY A 91 4.69 11.35 5.58
C GLY A 91 3.35 10.75 5.15
N GLY A 92 2.46 10.44 6.10
CA GLY A 92 1.10 9.97 5.82
C GLY A 92 0.24 11.03 5.15
N VAL A 93 0.26 12.27 5.63
CA VAL A 93 -0.49 13.38 5.03
C VAL A 93 0.07 13.76 3.66
N LEU A 94 1.39 13.85 3.52
CA LEU A 94 2.03 14.11 2.22
C LEU A 94 1.77 12.97 1.25
N GLY A 95 1.90 11.72 1.69
CA GLY A 95 1.59 10.54 0.90
C GLY A 95 0.13 10.52 0.47
N TRP A 96 -0.80 10.89 1.35
CA TRP A 96 -2.22 11.03 1.02
C TRP A 96 -2.51 12.22 0.11
N GLN A 97 -1.84 13.36 0.24
CA GLN A 97 -2.07 14.46 -0.71
C GLN A 97 -1.49 14.15 -2.08
N LEU A 98 -0.36 13.45 -2.12
CA LEU A 98 0.31 13.05 -3.36
C LEU A 98 -0.25 11.76 -3.96
N HIS A 99 -1.12 11.02 -3.25
CA HIS A 99 -1.64 9.74 -3.74
C HIS A 99 -2.37 9.89 -5.07
N GLY A 100 -3.12 10.98 -5.29
CA GLY A 100 -3.81 11.22 -6.57
C GLY A 100 -2.85 11.49 -7.73
N VAL A 101 -1.73 12.18 -7.45
CA VAL A 101 -0.73 12.57 -8.46
C VAL A 101 0.16 11.40 -8.89
N PHE A 102 0.41 10.45 -7.97
CA PHE A 102 1.16 9.23 -8.27
C PHE A 102 0.26 8.05 -8.68
N ALA A 103 -1.00 8.01 -8.25
CA ALA A 103 -1.98 7.01 -8.70
C ALA A 103 -2.20 7.07 -10.22
N GLU A 104 -2.22 8.25 -10.82
CA GLU A 104 -2.25 8.42 -12.28
C GLU A 104 -0.99 7.89 -12.99
N ARG A 105 0.16 7.82 -12.30
CA ARG A 105 1.45 7.45 -12.91
C ARG A 105 1.88 6.01 -12.65
N THR A 106 1.30 5.33 -11.67
CA THR A 106 1.73 3.97 -11.26
C THR A 106 0.61 2.93 -11.15
N ALA A 107 -0.67 3.31 -11.26
CA ALA A 107 -1.71 2.31 -11.46
C ALA A 107 -1.68 1.83 -12.92
N PRO A 108 -1.62 0.51 -13.21
CA PRO A 108 -2.12 0.04 -14.50
C PRO A 108 -3.57 0.53 -14.59
N PRO A 109 -3.99 1.16 -15.70
CA PRO A 109 -5.32 1.75 -15.79
C PRO A 109 -6.37 0.67 -15.51
N GLN A 110 -6.99 0.74 -14.33
CA GLN A 110 -7.99 -0.25 -13.89
C GLN A 110 -9.24 -0.22 -14.80
N ALA A 111 -9.40 0.84 -15.60
CA ALA A 111 -10.41 0.93 -16.65
C ALA A 111 -10.07 0.15 -17.96
N LEU A 112 -8.87 -0.41 -18.08
CA LEU A 112 -8.32 -0.99 -19.32
C LEU A 112 -7.91 -2.45 -19.23
N ALA A 113 -7.62 -2.97 -18.03
CA ALA A 113 -7.40 -4.40 -17.83
C ALA A 113 -8.58 -5.28 -18.27
N PRO A 114 -9.86 -4.86 -18.13
CA PRO A 114 -10.99 -5.66 -18.63
C PRO A 114 -11.06 -5.71 -20.15
N LEU A 115 -10.67 -4.64 -20.87
CA LEU A 115 -10.89 -4.56 -22.33
C LEU A 115 -10.15 -5.67 -23.10
N ALA A 116 -8.88 -5.91 -22.75
CA ALA A 116 -8.09 -6.94 -23.40
C ALA A 116 -8.64 -8.35 -23.07
N TYR A 117 -9.01 -8.55 -21.80
CA TYR A 117 -9.59 -9.79 -21.32
C TYR A 117 -10.94 -10.09 -21.98
N ASP A 118 -11.88 -9.15 -21.98
CA ASP A 118 -13.21 -9.28 -22.58
C ASP A 118 -13.12 -9.55 -24.08
N ALA A 119 -12.24 -8.83 -24.77
CA ALA A 119 -12.00 -9.04 -26.19
C ALA A 119 -11.39 -10.42 -26.47
N ALA A 120 -10.52 -10.93 -25.60
CA ALA A 120 -9.97 -12.28 -25.71
C ALA A 120 -11.04 -13.35 -25.47
N VAL A 121 -11.87 -13.19 -24.44
CA VAL A 121 -12.99 -14.10 -24.13
C VAL A 121 -13.99 -14.13 -25.29
N ALA A 122 -14.39 -12.98 -25.79
CA ALA A 122 -15.28 -12.88 -26.95
C ALA A 122 -14.65 -13.51 -28.21
N HIS A 123 -13.36 -13.29 -28.44
CA HIS A 123 -12.65 -13.92 -29.56
C HIS A 123 -12.66 -15.45 -29.46
N ALA A 124 -12.25 -15.99 -28.31
CA ALA A 124 -12.19 -17.44 -28.08
C ALA A 124 -13.57 -18.10 -28.14
N THR A 125 -14.62 -17.39 -27.74
CA THR A 125 -16.00 -17.89 -27.73
C THR A 125 -16.57 -17.99 -29.16
N TYR A 126 -16.35 -16.98 -30.00
CA TYR A 126 -17.04 -16.88 -31.29
C TYR A 126 -16.20 -17.28 -32.51
N SER A 127 -14.87 -17.24 -32.41
CA SER A 127 -13.98 -17.60 -33.53
C SER A 127 -14.01 -19.09 -33.93
N PRO A 128 -14.38 -20.06 -33.08
CA PRO A 128 -14.54 -21.45 -33.54
C PRO A 128 -15.83 -21.71 -34.35
N GLU A 129 -16.85 -20.84 -34.26
CA GLU A 129 -18.18 -21.09 -34.84
C GLU A 129 -18.20 -20.98 -36.37
N VAL A 130 -18.57 -22.06 -37.08
CA VAL A 130 -18.51 -22.11 -38.55
C VAL A 130 -19.85 -21.76 -39.21
N ARG A 131 -20.98 -22.14 -38.61
CA ARG A 131 -22.30 -22.05 -39.25
C ARG A 131 -22.94 -20.68 -39.08
N HIS A 132 -22.74 -20.05 -37.93
CA HIS A 132 -23.24 -18.70 -37.64
C HIS A 132 -22.14 -17.81 -37.05
N PRO A 133 -21.10 -17.49 -37.85
CA PRO A 133 -19.94 -16.75 -37.36
C PRO A 133 -20.30 -15.31 -36.96
N VAL A 134 -21.40 -14.76 -37.47
CA VAL A 134 -21.89 -13.39 -37.19
C VAL A 134 -23.41 -13.35 -37.21
N GLU A 135 -23.99 -12.32 -36.57
CA GLU A 135 -25.45 -12.10 -36.57
C GLU A 135 -25.92 -11.39 -37.84
N VAL A 136 -25.16 -10.38 -38.28
CA VAL A 136 -25.38 -9.69 -39.54
C VAL A 136 -24.12 -9.85 -40.39
N GLY A 137 -24.30 -10.43 -41.58
CA GLY A 137 -23.23 -10.69 -42.53
C GLY A 137 -22.73 -9.42 -43.22
N ALA A 138 -21.54 -9.52 -43.81
CA ALA A 138 -20.93 -8.42 -44.58
C ALA A 138 -21.70 -8.07 -45.87
N ASP A 139 -22.57 -8.94 -46.37
CA ASP A 139 -23.50 -8.65 -47.47
C ASP A 139 -24.43 -7.47 -47.16
N GLN A 140 -24.63 -7.17 -45.88
CA GLN A 140 -25.45 -6.07 -45.40
C GLN A 140 -24.65 -5.09 -44.53
N GLU A 141 -23.40 -4.80 -44.91
CA GLU A 141 -22.49 -3.94 -44.14
C GLU A 141 -23.12 -2.61 -43.70
N THR A 142 -23.81 -1.90 -44.61
CA THR A 142 -24.50 -0.64 -44.29
C THR A 142 -25.52 -0.80 -43.16
N HIS A 143 -26.27 -1.91 -43.17
CA HIS A 143 -27.24 -2.22 -42.12
C HIS A 143 -26.54 -2.64 -40.82
N LEU A 144 -25.50 -3.48 -40.87
CA LEU A 144 -24.68 -3.88 -39.73
C LEU A 144 -24.14 -2.65 -38.97
N VAL A 145 -23.50 -1.73 -39.69
CA VAL A 145 -22.90 -0.52 -39.11
C VAL A 145 -23.99 0.40 -38.53
N ALA A 146 -25.10 0.59 -39.22
CA ALA A 146 -26.21 1.41 -38.73
C ALA A 146 -26.86 0.80 -37.48
N TRP A 147 -27.07 -0.51 -37.47
CA TRP A 147 -27.64 -1.24 -36.34
C TRP A 147 -26.73 -1.19 -35.11
N LEU A 148 -25.43 -1.50 -35.26
CA LEU A 148 -24.47 -1.42 -34.16
C LEU A 148 -24.31 0.02 -33.65
N SER A 149 -24.24 1.01 -34.53
CA SER A 149 -24.16 2.42 -34.13
C SER A 149 -25.37 2.84 -33.29
N LYS A 150 -26.58 2.40 -33.68
CA LYS A 150 -27.80 2.67 -32.93
C LYS A 150 -27.81 1.99 -31.55
N ARG A 151 -27.28 0.76 -31.45
CA ARG A 151 -27.20 0.02 -30.19
C ARG A 151 -26.15 0.60 -29.24
N LEU A 152 -25.01 1.04 -29.75
CA LEU A 152 -23.92 1.60 -28.96
C LEU A 152 -24.12 3.09 -28.62
N GLY A 153 -25.10 3.75 -29.24
CA GLY A 153 -25.35 5.18 -29.05
C GLY A 153 -24.27 6.09 -29.63
N ALA A 154 -23.37 5.56 -30.44
CA ALA A 154 -22.26 6.27 -31.07
C ALA A 154 -22.03 5.75 -32.50
N ARG A 155 -21.48 6.57 -33.40
CA ARG A 155 -21.18 6.11 -34.77
C ARG A 155 -19.97 5.18 -34.75
N VAL A 156 -20.21 3.93 -35.11
CA VAL A 156 -19.17 2.90 -35.27
C VAL A 156 -18.90 2.71 -36.76
N ARG A 157 -17.73 2.19 -37.12
CA ARG A 157 -17.38 1.79 -38.48
C ARG A 157 -16.64 0.46 -38.46
N ALA A 158 -16.77 -0.33 -39.53
CA ALA A 158 -15.95 -1.50 -39.76
C ALA A 158 -14.74 -1.08 -40.63
N PRO A 159 -13.49 -1.21 -40.15
CA PRO A 159 -12.32 -0.94 -40.96
C PRO A 159 -12.18 -1.91 -42.13
N ASN A 160 -11.77 -1.40 -43.29
CA ASN A 160 -11.42 -2.27 -44.42
C ASN A 160 -10.01 -2.84 -44.21
N LEU A 161 -9.93 -4.16 -43.97
CA LEU A 161 -8.68 -4.88 -43.73
C LEU A 161 -8.23 -5.73 -44.95
N GLU A 162 -8.82 -5.51 -46.12
CA GLU A 162 -8.47 -6.28 -47.33
C GLU A 162 -7.03 -6.06 -47.76
N SER A 163 -6.48 -4.85 -47.54
CA SER A 163 -5.08 -4.50 -47.84
C SER A 163 -4.07 -5.32 -47.03
N VAL A 164 -4.48 -5.84 -45.87
CA VAL A 164 -3.69 -6.72 -45.01
C VAL A 164 -4.18 -8.18 -45.06
N GLY A 165 -5.06 -8.51 -46.01
CA GLY A 165 -5.47 -9.89 -46.32
C GLY A 165 -6.66 -10.44 -45.54
N TYR A 166 -7.42 -9.57 -44.85
CA TYR A 166 -8.58 -9.97 -44.06
C TYR A 166 -9.88 -9.36 -44.61
N SER A 167 -10.86 -10.20 -44.89
CA SER A 167 -12.18 -9.77 -45.35
C SER A 167 -13.16 -9.73 -44.18
N LEU A 168 -14.03 -8.72 -44.16
CA LEU A 168 -15.11 -8.62 -43.17
C LEU A 168 -16.07 -9.79 -43.37
N MET A 169 -16.32 -10.55 -42.31
CA MET A 169 -17.40 -11.56 -42.29
C MET A 169 -18.73 -10.94 -41.85
N GLY A 170 -18.66 -9.97 -40.95
CA GLY A 170 -19.81 -9.24 -40.41
C GLY A 170 -19.60 -8.85 -38.95
N GLY A 171 -20.69 -8.74 -38.18
CA GLY A 171 -20.58 -8.39 -36.77
C GLY A 171 -21.76 -8.84 -35.91
N ARG A 172 -21.63 -8.57 -34.61
CA ARG A 172 -22.58 -8.94 -33.55
C ARG A 172 -22.55 -7.98 -32.38
N LEU A 173 -23.60 -8.00 -31.57
CA LEU A 173 -23.69 -7.25 -30.33
C LEU A 173 -23.37 -8.16 -29.14
N LEU A 174 -22.58 -7.66 -28.20
CA LEU A 174 -22.16 -8.36 -26.99
C LEU A 174 -22.58 -7.57 -25.75
N PRO A 175 -22.87 -8.25 -24.63
CA PRO A 175 -22.94 -7.56 -23.35
C PRO A 175 -21.54 -7.02 -23.02
N GLY A 176 -21.43 -5.74 -22.67
CA GLY A 176 -20.20 -5.18 -22.13
C GLY A 176 -20.24 -5.07 -20.61
N GLU A 177 -19.06 -4.95 -20.01
CA GLU A 177 -18.90 -4.78 -18.57
C GLU A 177 -19.33 -3.40 -18.05
N GLN A 178 -19.44 -3.29 -16.73
CA GLN A 178 -19.83 -2.09 -16.01
C GLN A 178 -18.76 -1.00 -16.13
N GLY A 179 -18.82 -0.17 -17.18
CA GLY A 179 -18.00 1.04 -17.28
C GLY A 179 -18.38 2.11 -16.25
N ILE A 180 -19.64 2.15 -15.83
CA ILE A 180 -20.20 3.03 -14.80
C ILE A 180 -20.93 2.13 -13.78
N PRO A 181 -20.77 2.32 -12.45
CA PRO A 181 -21.53 1.56 -11.47
C PRO A 181 -23.04 1.64 -11.75
N GLY A 182 -23.67 0.49 -12.03
CA GLY A 182 -25.10 0.41 -12.33
C GLY A 182 -25.52 0.55 -13.80
N SER A 183 -24.58 0.60 -14.76
CA SER A 183 -24.89 0.63 -16.21
C SER A 183 -24.22 -0.51 -16.97
N ILE A 184 -24.98 -1.18 -17.83
CA ILE A 184 -24.48 -2.18 -18.80
C ILE A 184 -24.25 -1.46 -20.11
N THR A 185 -23.00 -1.36 -20.57
CA THR A 185 -22.71 -0.71 -21.85
C THR A 185 -22.64 -1.77 -22.94
N PRO A 186 -23.48 -1.71 -24.00
CA PRO A 186 -23.41 -2.67 -25.08
C PRO A 186 -22.09 -2.54 -25.84
N THR A 187 -21.58 -3.66 -26.34
CA THR A 187 -20.32 -3.72 -27.08
C THR A 187 -20.55 -4.31 -28.46
N ALA A 188 -19.86 -3.80 -29.48
CA ALA A 188 -19.86 -4.39 -30.81
C ALA A 188 -18.64 -5.29 -31.01
N GLN A 189 -18.81 -6.36 -31.78
CA GLN A 189 -17.71 -7.16 -32.31
C GLN A 189 -17.85 -7.29 -33.82
N PHE A 190 -16.79 -6.96 -34.56
CA PHE A 190 -16.64 -7.29 -35.98
C PHE A 190 -15.71 -8.50 -36.11
N MET A 191 -16.03 -9.40 -37.02
CA MET A 191 -15.21 -10.58 -37.30
C MET A 191 -14.68 -10.52 -38.73
N TYR A 192 -13.40 -10.83 -38.86
CA TYR A 192 -12.67 -10.87 -40.12
C TYR A 192 -12.02 -12.23 -40.31
N GLN A 193 -11.83 -12.62 -41.56
CA GLN A 193 -11.22 -13.87 -41.91
C GLN A 193 -10.21 -13.70 -43.05
N SER A 194 -9.07 -14.38 -42.95
CA SER A 194 -8.10 -14.48 -44.04
C SER A 194 -8.47 -15.58 -45.03
N LYS A 195 -7.81 -15.62 -46.20
CA LYS A 195 -7.97 -16.71 -47.17
C LYS A 195 -7.59 -18.09 -46.60
N GLN A 196 -6.72 -18.12 -45.59
CA GLN A 196 -6.28 -19.33 -44.90
C GLN A 196 -7.26 -19.76 -43.80
N GLY A 197 -8.34 -19.01 -43.58
CA GLY A 197 -9.36 -19.30 -42.58
C GLY A 197 -9.09 -18.70 -41.20
N THR A 198 -7.94 -18.06 -41.00
CA THR A 198 -7.52 -17.38 -39.77
C THR A 198 -8.51 -16.31 -39.37
N ARG A 199 -8.91 -16.26 -38.09
CA ARG A 199 -9.87 -15.27 -37.61
C ARG A 199 -9.24 -14.17 -36.79
N VAL A 200 -9.74 -12.96 -37.01
CA VAL A 200 -9.40 -11.76 -36.26
C VAL A 200 -10.70 -11.07 -35.89
N THR A 201 -10.82 -10.63 -34.64
CA THR A 201 -12.00 -9.91 -34.18
C THR A 201 -11.65 -8.53 -33.67
N LEU A 202 -12.40 -7.52 -34.11
CA LEU A 202 -12.34 -6.15 -33.59
C LEU A 202 -13.49 -5.96 -32.60
N TYR A 203 -13.14 -5.75 -31.33
CA TYR A 203 -14.05 -5.46 -30.23
C TYR A 203 -14.09 -3.94 -30.01
N VAL A 204 -15.30 -3.37 -29.94
CA VAL A 204 -15.51 -1.91 -29.87
C VAL A 204 -16.47 -1.58 -28.73
N ARG A 205 -15.97 -0.90 -27.70
CA ARG A 205 -16.77 -0.38 -26.58
C ARG A 205 -16.86 1.15 -26.62
N THR A 206 -17.97 1.68 -26.13
CA THR A 206 -18.17 3.13 -25.89
C THR A 206 -18.14 3.44 -24.40
N GLY A 207 -18.17 4.73 -24.03
CA GLY A 207 -18.25 5.15 -22.63
C GLY A 207 -16.93 5.03 -21.86
N VAL A 208 -15.81 4.98 -22.59
CA VAL A 208 -14.47 5.01 -21.98
C VAL A 208 -14.09 6.47 -21.70
N HIS A 209 -13.57 6.77 -20.51
CA HIS A 209 -13.19 8.14 -20.15
C HIS A 209 -12.00 8.63 -21.00
N GLU A 210 -12.11 9.84 -21.57
CA GLU A 210 -11.09 10.48 -22.44
C GLU A 210 -9.72 10.64 -21.77
N GLN A 211 -9.67 10.73 -20.44
CA GLN A 211 -8.41 10.77 -19.67
C GLN A 211 -7.58 9.48 -19.79
N ASN A 212 -8.14 8.42 -20.40
CA ASN A 212 -7.47 7.15 -20.63
C ASN A 212 -7.01 6.96 -22.09
N GLU A 213 -6.86 8.02 -22.89
CA GLU A 213 -6.27 7.90 -24.22
C GLU A 213 -4.91 7.19 -24.12
N THR A 214 -4.77 6.10 -24.87
CA THR A 214 -3.60 5.22 -24.74
C THR A 214 -2.97 4.95 -26.09
N ALA A 215 -1.64 5.04 -26.13
CA ALA A 215 -0.87 4.46 -27.22
C ALA A 215 -1.11 2.94 -27.27
N PHE A 216 -1.00 2.36 -28.47
CA PHE A 216 -1.13 0.92 -28.72
C PHE A 216 -0.47 0.06 -27.63
N ARG A 217 -1.29 -0.77 -26.97
CA ARG A 217 -0.84 -1.76 -25.98
C ARG A 217 -1.07 -3.16 -26.52
N TYR A 218 -0.20 -4.07 -26.08
CA TYR A 218 -0.31 -5.50 -26.36
C TYR A 218 -0.48 -6.26 -25.05
N ALA A 219 -1.46 -7.15 -25.02
CA ALA A 219 -1.67 -8.12 -23.96
C ALA A 219 -1.80 -9.52 -24.56
N ARG A 220 -1.61 -10.53 -23.74
CA ARG A 220 -1.84 -11.92 -24.11
C ARG A 220 -2.64 -12.61 -23.03
N GLU A 221 -3.81 -13.10 -23.40
CA GLU A 221 -4.76 -13.78 -22.52
C GLU A 221 -4.85 -15.24 -22.95
N GLY A 222 -4.17 -16.12 -22.21
CA GLY A 222 -3.98 -17.51 -22.62
C GLY A 222 -3.26 -17.61 -23.96
N ASN A 223 -3.91 -18.20 -24.96
CA ASN A 223 -3.37 -18.30 -26.32
C ASN A 223 -3.75 -17.11 -27.22
N VAL A 224 -4.64 -16.22 -26.79
CA VAL A 224 -5.14 -15.09 -27.60
C VAL A 224 -4.25 -13.87 -27.41
N GLY A 225 -3.66 -13.37 -28.50
CA GLY A 225 -2.99 -12.08 -28.51
C GLY A 225 -3.99 -10.95 -28.72
N VAL A 226 -3.85 -9.85 -27.98
CA VAL A 226 -4.75 -8.70 -28.07
C VAL A 226 -3.96 -7.40 -28.18
N PHE A 227 -4.20 -6.64 -29.24
CA PHE A 227 -3.79 -5.23 -29.34
C PHE A 227 -4.97 -4.34 -29.01
N TYR A 228 -4.80 -3.41 -28.09
CA TYR A 228 -5.87 -2.51 -27.69
C TYR A 228 -5.38 -1.07 -27.54
N TRP A 229 -6.31 -0.14 -27.74
CA TRP A 229 -6.09 1.30 -27.60
C TRP A 229 -7.41 1.98 -27.25
N ILE A 230 -7.30 3.18 -26.67
CA ILE A 230 -8.43 4.07 -26.44
C ILE A 230 -8.23 5.29 -27.29
N ASP A 231 -9.27 5.65 -28.03
CA ASP A 231 -9.38 6.91 -28.72
C ASP A 231 -10.65 7.62 -28.26
N ARG A 232 -10.51 8.79 -27.65
CA ARG A 232 -11.63 9.60 -27.12
C ARG A 232 -12.56 8.76 -26.22
N SER A 233 -13.79 8.54 -26.65
CA SER A 233 -14.82 7.79 -25.93
C SER A 233 -14.93 6.31 -26.33
N PHE A 234 -14.05 5.84 -27.22
CA PHE A 234 -14.03 4.47 -27.73
C PHE A 234 -12.83 3.68 -27.19
N GLY A 235 -13.10 2.44 -26.82
CA GLY A 235 -12.06 1.43 -26.58
C GLY A 235 -12.11 0.38 -27.68
N TYR A 236 -10.98 0.16 -28.33
CA TYR A 236 -10.82 -0.82 -29.40
C TYR A 236 -9.87 -1.93 -28.95
N ALA A 237 -10.20 -3.17 -29.29
CA ALA A 237 -9.32 -4.31 -29.09
C ALA A 237 -9.38 -5.27 -30.28
N LEU A 238 -8.22 -5.62 -30.80
CA LEU A 238 -8.00 -6.55 -31.90
C LEU A 238 -7.39 -7.83 -31.37
N SER A 239 -8.13 -8.93 -31.52
CA SER A 239 -7.80 -10.22 -30.92
C SER A 239 -7.63 -11.30 -31.98
N SER A 240 -6.64 -12.17 -31.79
CA SER A 240 -6.49 -13.41 -32.55
C SER A 240 -5.69 -14.46 -31.78
N ALA A 241 -6.13 -15.72 -31.88
CA ALA A 241 -5.39 -16.89 -31.38
C ALA A 241 -4.43 -17.49 -32.42
N ASP A 242 -4.66 -17.21 -33.70
CA ASP A 242 -4.08 -17.95 -34.82
C ASP A 242 -2.81 -17.29 -35.41
N ILE A 243 -2.54 -16.02 -35.06
CA ILE A 243 -1.42 -15.25 -35.62
C ILE A 243 -0.47 -14.72 -34.54
N GLY A 244 0.77 -14.46 -34.97
CA GLY A 244 1.81 -13.87 -34.14
C GLY A 244 1.58 -12.39 -33.85
N LYS A 245 2.28 -11.87 -32.83
CA LYS A 245 2.21 -10.46 -32.42
C LYS A 245 2.47 -9.49 -33.57
N ASP A 246 3.48 -9.73 -34.39
CA ASP A 246 3.89 -8.79 -35.45
C ASP A 246 2.86 -8.70 -36.57
N GLU A 247 2.20 -9.81 -36.90
CA GLU A 247 1.12 -9.84 -37.89
C GLU A 247 -0.14 -9.16 -37.34
N LEU A 248 -0.51 -9.47 -36.09
CA LEU A 248 -1.62 -8.81 -35.42
C LEU A 248 -1.39 -7.29 -35.30
N LEU A 249 -0.16 -6.85 -35.07
CA LEU A 249 0.21 -5.43 -35.04
C LEU A 249 0.00 -4.75 -36.40
N LYS A 250 0.31 -5.42 -37.52
CA LYS A 250 0.03 -4.89 -38.87
C LYS A 250 -1.47 -4.67 -39.07
N VAL A 251 -2.28 -5.64 -38.66
CA VAL A 251 -3.75 -5.52 -38.73
C VAL A 251 -4.25 -4.39 -37.82
N ALA A 252 -3.69 -4.28 -36.61
CA ALA A 252 -4.03 -3.23 -35.66
C ALA A 252 -3.73 -1.83 -36.20
N ASN A 253 -2.57 -1.62 -36.81
CA ASN A 253 -2.21 -0.36 -37.46
C ASN A 253 -3.16 -0.01 -38.62
N ALA A 254 -3.53 -0.99 -39.46
CA ALA A 254 -4.46 -0.78 -40.57
C ALA A 254 -5.85 -0.37 -40.08
N ALA A 255 -6.34 -0.99 -39.00
CA ALA A 255 -7.61 -0.62 -38.38
C ALA A 255 -7.56 0.79 -37.77
N TYR A 256 -6.51 1.10 -37.02
CA TYR A 256 -6.33 2.39 -36.35
C TYR A 256 -6.29 3.56 -37.33
N ALA A 257 -5.56 3.44 -38.43
CA ALA A 257 -5.46 4.49 -39.45
C ALA A 257 -6.82 4.86 -40.09
N GLN A 258 -7.80 3.96 -40.06
CA GLN A 258 -9.14 4.21 -40.62
C GLN A 258 -10.17 4.63 -39.58
N LEU A 259 -9.97 4.23 -38.32
CA LEU A 259 -10.84 4.61 -37.21
C LEU A 259 -10.51 6.02 -36.69
N ASN A 260 -9.27 6.46 -36.90
CA ASN A 260 -8.77 7.78 -36.51
C ASN A 260 -8.26 8.57 -37.75
N PRO A 261 -9.15 9.02 -38.65
CA PRO A 261 -8.78 9.83 -39.82
C PRO A 261 -8.42 11.28 -39.46
#